data_AF-I7JLR5-F1
#
_entry.id   AF-I7JLR5-F1
#
_cell.length_a   1.000
_cell.length_b   1.000
_cell.length_c   1.000
_cell.angle_alpha   90.00
_cell.angle_beta   90.00
_cell.angle_gamma   90.00
#
_symmetry.space_group_name_H-M   'P 1'
#
loop_
_entity.id
_entity.type
_entity.pdbx_description
1 polymer ?
#
loop_
_entity_poly.entity_id
_entity_poly.type
_entity_poly.pdbx_seq_one_letter_code
_entity_poly.pdbx_strand_id
1 'polypeptide(L)'
;MRKLLSGLICVVGFTLNMGTSFAQTQGEELVFTSISVSPRSQLKNFISNVQSASGTFEQAQVVMGWGAAEGQTLKTSDLQKGEFIFERPGKFLWIVKEPLEQQIVSDGKKLYQYDPDLLQVTERNVKQAIGTSPASILFGNSKIEESFKLTNLPEKEGWLRATPKQSDSGMKYLDIHLVDSKPVEILILDSFDKMTSIKFTSLKEGNPKGSSAFKLQNIPKNVDRVKL
;
A
#
# COMPACT_ATOMS: atom_id res chain seq x y z
N MET A 1 45.66 50.15 -0.23
CA MET A 1 45.74 48.88 0.53
C MET A 1 44.43 48.63 1.25
N ARG A 2 43.64 47.62 0.85
CA ARG A 2 42.75 46.84 1.72
C ARG A 2 42.31 45.60 0.94
N LYS A 3 42.49 44.44 1.58
CA LYS A 3 42.58 43.10 0.99
C LYS A 3 41.22 42.53 0.60
N LEU A 4 41.17 41.81 -0.52
CA LEU A 4 40.14 40.80 -0.79
C LEU A 4 40.29 39.66 0.24
N LEU A 5 39.20 39.30 0.93
CA LEU A 5 39.11 38.09 1.73
C LEU A 5 38.13 37.15 1.05
N SER A 6 38.70 36.13 0.41
CA SER A 6 38.01 34.98 -0.14
C SER A 6 37.35 34.20 0.99
N GLY A 7 36.01 34.17 1.02
CA GLY A 7 35.24 33.33 1.95
C GLY A 7 35.27 31.88 1.48
N LEU A 8 35.98 31.04 2.22
CA LEU A 8 36.00 29.59 2.05
C LEU A 8 34.63 29.04 2.47
N ILE A 9 33.84 28.53 1.51
CA ILE A 9 32.60 27.81 1.81
C ILE A 9 32.99 26.43 2.34
N CYS A 10 32.87 26.22 3.64
CA CYS A 10 33.07 24.91 4.25
C CYS A 10 31.76 24.12 4.16
N VAL A 11 31.70 23.13 3.26
CA VAL A 11 30.61 22.17 3.19
C VAL A 11 30.93 21.04 4.18
N VAL A 12 30.30 21.06 5.35
CA VAL A 12 30.40 19.95 6.31
C VAL A 12 29.22 19.02 6.06
N GLY A 13 29.45 17.94 5.31
CA GLY A 13 28.47 16.87 5.15
C GLY A 13 28.41 16.02 6.41
N PHE A 14 27.26 16.02 7.10
CA PHE A 14 26.98 15.09 8.19
C PHE A 14 26.01 14.03 7.68
N THR A 15 26.46 12.77 7.57
CA THR A 15 25.59 11.65 7.19
C THR A 15 25.04 10.99 8.45
N LEU A 16 23.83 11.37 8.88
CA LEU A 16 22.97 10.47 9.64
C LEU A 16 21.96 9.84 8.67
N ASN A 17 21.59 8.60 8.93
CA ASN A 17 20.88 7.68 8.03
C ASN A 17 19.39 8.03 7.75
N MET A 18 19.05 9.31 7.67
CA MET A 18 17.76 9.83 7.22
C MET A 18 17.98 11.13 6.41
N GLY A 19 18.04 11.00 5.08
CA GLY A 19 18.01 12.13 4.13
C GLY A 19 19.26 13.00 4.05
N THR A 20 19.61 13.44 2.84
CA THR A 20 20.62 14.48 2.61
C THR A 20 20.05 15.83 3.02
N SER A 21 20.52 16.39 4.13
CA SER A 21 20.21 17.77 4.54
C SER A 21 21.29 18.73 4.01
N PHE A 22 20.87 19.84 3.41
CA PHE A 22 21.74 20.95 3.03
C PHE A 22 21.52 22.10 4.02
N ALA A 23 22.58 22.61 4.63
CA ALA A 23 22.54 23.81 5.47
C ALA A 23 23.00 25.02 4.65
N GLN A 24 22.18 26.08 4.57
CA GLN A 24 22.59 27.38 4.05
C GLN A 24 22.48 28.40 5.19
N THR A 25 23.57 29.09 5.49
CA THR A 25 23.62 30.10 6.56
C THR A 25 23.13 31.45 6.03
N GLN A 26 21.95 31.89 6.47
CA GLN A 26 21.58 33.31 6.49
C GLN A 26 21.08 33.63 7.89
N GLY A 27 21.89 34.33 8.69
CA GLY A 27 21.52 34.95 9.97
C GLY A 27 21.00 33.98 11.04
N GLU A 28 21.85 33.61 12.01
CA GLU A 28 21.59 32.98 13.34
C GLU A 28 20.52 31.88 13.53
N GLU A 29 19.80 31.43 12.50
CA GLU A 29 18.83 30.36 12.59
C GLU A 29 19.16 29.28 11.54
N LEU A 30 19.53 28.08 12.03
CA LEU A 30 19.74 26.92 11.18
C LEU A 30 18.38 26.41 10.70
N VAL A 31 17.93 26.91 9.54
CA VAL A 31 16.73 26.40 8.87
C VAL A 31 17.07 25.07 8.20
N PHE A 32 16.78 23.96 8.88
CA PHE A 32 16.82 22.62 8.28
C PHE A 32 15.64 22.49 7.30
N THR A 33 15.90 22.69 6.00
CA THR A 33 14.92 22.29 4.99
C THR A 33 15.05 20.79 4.78
N SER A 34 14.20 20.02 5.45
CA SER A 34 14.03 18.61 5.12
C SER A 34 13.47 18.52 3.70
N ILE A 35 14.24 17.96 2.77
CA ILE A 35 13.70 17.55 1.47
C ILE A 35 12.83 16.32 1.74
N SER A 36 11.58 16.54 2.14
CA SER A 36 10.64 15.44 2.28
C SER A 36 10.32 14.89 0.88
N VAL A 37 10.67 13.63 0.66
CA VAL A 37 10.33 12.95 -0.60
C VAL A 37 8.81 12.82 -0.66
N SER A 38 8.19 13.40 -1.68
CA SER A 38 6.72 13.39 -1.79
C SER A 38 6.15 11.97 -1.70
N PRO A 39 4.96 11.77 -1.13
CA PRO A 39 4.32 10.45 -1.06
C PRO A 39 4.22 9.78 -2.44
N ARG A 40 3.91 10.54 -3.49
CA ARG A 40 3.95 10.02 -4.87
C ARG A 40 5.33 9.47 -5.27
N SER A 41 6.41 10.19 -4.96
CA SER A 41 7.78 9.75 -5.23
C SER A 41 8.15 8.52 -4.41
N GLN A 42 7.74 8.47 -3.13
CA GLN A 42 7.91 7.32 -2.26
C GLN A 42 7.20 6.08 -2.81
N LEU A 43 5.95 6.21 -3.25
CA LEU A 43 5.21 5.11 -3.87
C LEU A 43 5.90 4.64 -5.16
N LYS A 44 6.37 5.57 -5.99
CA LYS A 44 7.11 5.24 -7.22
C LYS A 44 8.37 4.45 -6.90
N ASN A 45 9.12 4.84 -5.87
CA ASN A 45 10.31 4.11 -5.41
C ASN A 45 9.95 2.70 -4.93
N PHE A 46 8.90 2.56 -4.12
CA PHE A 46 8.41 1.25 -3.66
C PHE A 46 8.09 0.33 -4.84
N ILE A 47 7.29 0.81 -5.79
CA ILE A 47 6.85 0.02 -6.95
C ILE A 47 8.02 -0.38 -7.85
N SER A 48 9.02 0.48 -7.99
CA SER A 48 10.16 0.25 -8.90
C SER A 48 11.22 -0.67 -8.28
N ASN A 49 11.47 -0.54 -6.98
CA ASN A 49 12.59 -1.20 -6.31
C ASN A 49 12.18 -2.50 -5.60
N VAL A 50 10.92 -2.62 -5.15
CA VAL A 50 10.44 -3.80 -4.43
C VAL A 50 9.75 -4.77 -5.38
N GLN A 51 10.51 -5.77 -5.85
CA GLN A 51 10.02 -6.81 -6.77
C GLN A 51 9.21 -7.89 -6.06
N SER A 52 9.54 -8.19 -4.80
CA SER A 52 8.75 -9.10 -3.96
C SER A 52 8.81 -8.66 -2.51
N ALA A 53 7.74 -8.91 -1.78
CA ALA A 53 7.73 -8.76 -0.33
C ALA A 53 6.71 -9.70 0.29
N SER A 54 6.84 -9.86 1.60
CA SER A 54 5.92 -10.59 2.45
C SER A 54 5.70 -9.81 3.75
N GLY A 55 4.62 -10.11 4.44
CA GLY A 55 4.33 -9.48 5.72
C GLY A 55 2.99 -9.91 6.27
N THR A 56 2.55 -9.21 7.29
CA THR A 56 1.26 -9.39 7.94
C THR A 56 0.41 -8.14 7.80
N PHE A 57 -0.89 -8.26 8.00
CA PHE A 57 -1.78 -7.11 8.00
C PHE A 57 -2.88 -7.27 9.04
N GLU A 58 -3.42 -6.12 9.45
CA GLU A 58 -4.69 -6.02 10.15
C GLU A 58 -5.65 -5.20 9.27
N GLN A 59 -6.88 -5.67 9.09
CA GLN A 59 -7.91 -4.94 8.36
C GLN A 59 -9.23 -4.88 9.14
N ALA A 60 -9.95 -3.77 9.00
CA ALA A 60 -11.28 -3.58 9.58
C ALA A 60 -12.08 -2.55 8.78
N GLN A 61 -13.41 -2.67 8.80
CA GLN A 61 -14.28 -1.58 8.40
C GLN A 61 -14.29 -0.51 9.48
N VAL A 62 -14.27 0.73 9.04
CA VAL A 62 -14.19 1.89 9.90
C VAL A 62 -15.16 2.98 9.44
N VAL A 63 -15.60 3.80 10.37
CA VAL A 63 -16.32 5.04 10.06
C VAL A 63 -15.47 6.23 10.46
N MET A 64 -15.34 7.18 9.52
CA MET A 64 -14.80 8.50 9.80
C MET A 64 -15.92 9.30 10.46
N GLY A 65 -15.88 9.43 11.79
CA GLY A 65 -16.97 10.07 12.51
C GLY A 65 -17.09 11.56 12.17
N TRP A 66 -18.26 12.00 11.70
CA TRP A 66 -18.72 13.37 11.97
C TRP A 66 -19.20 13.40 13.42
N GLY A 67 -18.33 13.82 14.35
CA GLY A 67 -18.64 13.91 15.78
C GLY A 67 -17.86 12.94 16.69
N ALA A 68 -17.07 12.01 16.14
CA ALA A 68 -15.88 11.55 16.85
C ALA A 68 -14.90 12.73 16.81
N ALA A 69 -14.23 13.07 17.92
CA ALA A 69 -13.26 14.16 17.94
C ALA A 69 -12.38 14.07 16.69
N GLU A 70 -12.34 15.17 15.93
CA GLU A 70 -11.77 15.27 14.59
C GLU A 70 -10.46 14.46 14.49
N GLY A 71 -10.50 13.34 13.75
CA GLY A 71 -9.36 12.42 13.60
C GLY A 71 -9.46 11.04 14.26
N GLN A 72 -10.56 10.70 14.95
CA GLN A 72 -10.75 9.34 15.46
C GLN A 72 -11.51 8.42 14.49
N THR A 73 -10.84 7.37 14.06
CA THR A 73 -11.39 6.27 13.27
C THR A 73 -12.01 5.23 14.19
N LEU A 74 -13.33 5.03 14.13
CA LEU A 74 -14.03 4.00 14.91
C LEU A 74 -14.11 2.70 14.09
N LYS A 75 -13.65 1.59 14.66
CA LYS A 75 -13.80 0.25 14.06
C LYS A 75 -15.25 -0.22 14.20
N THR A 76 -15.85 -0.70 13.12
CA THR A 76 -17.27 -1.12 13.07
C THR A 76 -17.45 -2.59 12.67
N SER A 77 -16.37 -3.29 12.29
CA SER A 77 -16.36 -4.74 12.06
C SER A 77 -15.32 -5.42 12.95
N ASP A 78 -15.40 -6.74 13.02
CA ASP A 78 -14.34 -7.55 13.61
C ASP A 78 -13.00 -7.29 12.92
N LEU A 79 -11.96 -7.23 13.74
CA LEU A 79 -10.59 -7.07 13.29
C LEU A 79 -10.14 -8.34 12.58
N GLN A 80 -9.82 -8.23 11.30
CA GLN A 80 -9.30 -9.34 10.54
C GLN A 80 -7.78 -9.27 10.48
N LYS A 81 -7.12 -10.41 10.65
CA LYS A 81 -5.66 -10.49 10.62
C LYS A 81 -5.22 -11.51 9.59
N GLY A 82 -4.08 -11.25 8.98
CA GLY A 82 -3.62 -12.10 7.90
C GLY A 82 -2.17 -11.92 7.51
N GLU A 83 -1.81 -12.62 6.44
CA GLU A 83 -0.50 -12.55 5.82
C GLU A 83 -0.62 -12.29 4.33
N PHE A 84 0.40 -11.64 3.79
CA PHE A 84 0.49 -11.40 2.36
C PHE A 84 1.87 -11.75 1.84
N ILE A 85 1.91 -12.12 0.57
CA ILE A 85 3.13 -12.27 -0.23
C ILE A 85 2.83 -11.71 -1.61
N PHE A 86 3.76 -10.98 -2.21
CA PHE A 86 3.66 -10.62 -3.61
C PHE A 86 4.98 -10.77 -4.34
N GLU A 87 4.87 -10.96 -5.65
CA GLU A 87 5.96 -10.98 -6.60
C GLU A 87 5.49 -10.33 -7.89
N ARG A 88 6.18 -9.27 -8.31
CA ARG A 88 5.85 -8.55 -9.53
C ARG A 88 6.36 -9.34 -10.75
N PRO A 89 5.63 -9.29 -11.88
CA PRO A 89 4.33 -8.65 -12.05
C PRO A 89 3.16 -9.56 -11.65
N GLY A 90 2.17 -9.01 -10.94
CA GLY A 90 0.83 -9.57 -10.83
C GLY A 90 0.62 -10.77 -9.92
N LYS A 91 1.68 -11.37 -9.34
CA LYS A 91 1.52 -12.51 -8.44
C LYS A 91 1.36 -12.03 -7.01
N PHE A 92 0.35 -12.54 -6.32
CA PHE A 92 0.20 -12.29 -4.90
C PHE A 92 -0.60 -13.39 -4.21
N LEU A 93 -0.43 -13.46 -2.91
CA LEU A 93 -1.17 -14.27 -1.96
C LEU A 93 -1.61 -13.34 -0.85
N TRP A 94 -2.89 -13.39 -0.52
CA TRP A 94 -3.50 -12.68 0.59
C TRP A 94 -4.33 -13.68 1.38
N ILE A 95 -3.93 -13.96 2.61
CA ILE A 95 -4.61 -14.91 3.48
C ILE A 95 -5.15 -14.13 4.67
N VAL A 96 -6.47 -14.10 4.82
CA VAL A 96 -7.10 -13.77 6.10
C VAL A 96 -7.08 -15.03 6.95
N LYS A 97 -6.56 -14.95 8.17
CA LYS A 97 -6.46 -16.05 9.14
C LYS A 97 -7.54 -15.97 10.22
N GLU A 98 -7.90 -14.75 10.61
CA GLU A 98 -8.87 -14.47 11.67
C GLU A 98 -9.84 -13.38 11.22
N PRO A 99 -11.12 -13.42 11.64
CA PRO A 99 -11.76 -14.54 12.36
C PRO A 99 -12.19 -15.68 11.41
N LEU A 100 -12.39 -15.39 10.13
CA LEU A 100 -12.80 -16.34 9.10
C LEU A 100 -11.69 -16.46 8.07
N GLU A 101 -11.23 -17.70 7.84
CA GLU A 101 -10.16 -17.94 6.89
C GLU A 101 -10.62 -17.64 5.47
N GLN A 102 -9.84 -16.87 4.72
CA GLN A 102 -10.08 -16.62 3.29
C GLN A 102 -8.75 -16.54 2.56
N GLN A 103 -8.69 -17.08 1.34
CA GLN A 103 -7.49 -17.00 0.51
C GLN A 103 -7.79 -16.29 -0.81
N ILE A 104 -7.00 -15.27 -1.13
CA ILE A 104 -7.01 -14.60 -2.42
C ILE A 104 -5.63 -14.77 -3.05
N VAL A 105 -5.59 -15.42 -4.21
CA VAL A 105 -4.36 -15.76 -4.92
C VAL A 105 -4.42 -15.22 -6.33
N SER A 106 -3.35 -14.60 -6.78
CA SER A 106 -3.14 -14.28 -8.19
C SER A 106 -1.85 -14.92 -8.68
N ASP A 107 -1.92 -15.56 -9.85
CA ASP A 107 -0.77 -16.09 -10.58
C ASP A 107 -0.22 -15.11 -11.63
N GLY A 108 -0.78 -13.89 -11.68
CA GLY A 108 -0.47 -12.85 -12.67
C GLY A 108 -1.32 -12.91 -13.93
N LYS A 109 -2.13 -13.95 -14.12
CA LYS A 109 -3.11 -14.08 -15.22
C LYS A 109 -4.54 -14.14 -14.69
N LYS A 110 -4.74 -14.91 -13.63
CA LYS A 110 -6.03 -15.16 -12.99
C LYS A 110 -5.95 -14.85 -11.50
N LEU A 111 -7.06 -14.36 -10.98
CA LEU A 111 -7.32 -14.22 -9.57
C LEU A 111 -8.27 -15.33 -9.13
N TYR A 112 -7.89 -16.02 -8.06
CA TYR A 112 -8.70 -17.02 -7.38
C TYR A 112 -9.02 -16.52 -5.99
N GLN A 113 -10.27 -16.60 -5.60
CA GLN A 113 -10.72 -16.31 -4.24
C GLN A 113 -11.39 -17.56 -3.70
N TYR A 114 -10.85 -18.10 -2.60
CA TYR A 114 -11.42 -19.24 -1.90
C TYR A 114 -12.05 -18.77 -0.59
N ASP A 115 -13.32 -19.12 -0.45
CA ASP A 115 -14.09 -18.99 0.77
C ASP A 115 -14.39 -20.39 1.32
N PRO A 116 -13.76 -20.80 2.45
CA PRO A 116 -13.98 -22.11 3.06
C PRO A 116 -15.39 -22.33 3.58
N ASP A 117 -16.07 -21.29 4.08
CA ASP A 117 -17.41 -21.41 4.66
C ASP A 117 -18.44 -21.68 3.57
N LEU A 118 -18.24 -21.07 2.40
CA LEU A 118 -19.06 -21.34 1.22
C LEU A 118 -18.62 -22.58 0.44
N LEU A 119 -17.48 -23.18 0.80
CA LEU A 119 -16.80 -24.21 0.00
C LEU A 119 -16.73 -23.80 -1.49
N GLN A 120 -16.36 -22.55 -1.76
CA GLN A 120 -16.41 -22.00 -3.11
C GLN A 120 -15.09 -21.34 -3.51
N VAL A 121 -14.64 -21.64 -4.72
CA VAL A 121 -13.57 -20.92 -5.43
C VAL A 121 -14.18 -20.09 -6.54
N THR A 122 -13.95 -18.78 -6.49
CA THR A 122 -14.29 -17.85 -7.56
C THR A 122 -13.05 -17.52 -8.38
N GLU A 123 -13.14 -17.63 -9.70
CA GLU A 123 -12.05 -17.36 -10.65
C GLU A 123 -12.41 -16.14 -11.51
N ARG A 124 -11.48 -15.18 -11.61
CA ARG A 124 -11.61 -13.97 -12.42
C ARG A 124 -10.35 -13.71 -13.24
N ASN A 125 -10.47 -13.06 -14.40
CA ASN A 125 -9.28 -12.53 -15.08
C ASN A 125 -8.65 -11.40 -14.25
N VAL A 126 -7.33 -11.38 -14.12
CA VAL A 126 -6.66 -10.34 -13.30
C VAL A 126 -6.96 -8.93 -13.79
N LYS A 127 -7.19 -8.75 -15.11
CA LYS A 127 -7.55 -7.44 -15.71
C LYS A 127 -8.92 -6.95 -15.25
N GLN A 128 -9.85 -7.87 -14.99
CA GLN A 128 -11.20 -7.56 -14.50
C GLN A 128 -11.25 -7.49 -12.97
N ALA A 129 -10.22 -7.98 -12.29
CA ALA A 129 -10.14 -8.04 -10.83
C ALA A 129 -9.33 -6.88 -10.21
N ILE A 130 -8.90 -5.90 -11.02
CA ILE A 130 -8.18 -4.71 -10.52
C ILE A 130 -9.15 -3.92 -9.64
N GLY A 131 -8.81 -3.78 -8.35
CA GLY A 131 -9.64 -3.06 -7.38
C GLY A 131 -10.59 -3.94 -6.56
N THR A 132 -10.73 -5.23 -6.89
CA THR A 132 -11.58 -6.15 -6.12
C THR A 132 -10.89 -6.68 -4.85
N SER A 133 -9.59 -6.46 -4.72
CA SER A 133 -8.82 -6.79 -3.52
C SER A 133 -7.78 -5.69 -3.25
N PRO A 134 -7.58 -5.26 -1.99
CA PRO A 134 -6.54 -4.30 -1.62
C PRO A 134 -5.14 -4.71 -2.11
N ALA A 135 -4.84 -6.00 -2.09
CA ALA A 135 -3.58 -6.57 -2.58
C ALA A 135 -3.38 -6.31 -4.08
N SER A 136 -4.44 -6.40 -4.88
CA SER A 136 -4.37 -6.18 -6.34
C SER A 136 -3.96 -4.74 -6.69
N ILE A 137 -4.33 -3.77 -5.85
CA ILE A 137 -4.03 -2.35 -6.06
C ILE A 137 -2.55 -2.08 -5.80
N LEU A 138 -2.00 -2.64 -4.72
CA LEU A 138 -0.60 -2.45 -4.38
C LEU A 138 0.35 -3.30 -5.24
N PHE A 139 -0.06 -4.53 -5.53
CA PHE A 139 0.84 -5.59 -5.99
C PHE A 139 0.53 -6.11 -7.40
N GLY A 140 -0.57 -5.66 -8.01
CA GLY A 140 -1.01 -6.11 -9.33
C GLY A 140 -0.06 -5.72 -10.46
N ASN A 141 0.03 -4.44 -10.81
CA ASN A 141 0.93 -3.99 -11.87
C ASN A 141 1.91 -2.93 -11.37
N SER A 142 3.09 -2.87 -11.97
CA SER A 142 4.10 -1.84 -11.67
C SER A 142 3.70 -0.43 -12.14
N LYS A 143 2.47 -0.28 -12.65
CA LYS A 143 1.98 0.94 -13.29
C LYS A 143 0.63 1.39 -12.72
N ILE A 144 0.59 1.63 -11.42
CA ILE A 144 -0.62 2.12 -10.73
C ILE A 144 -1.20 3.39 -11.38
N GLU A 145 -0.35 4.24 -11.95
CA GLU A 145 -0.74 5.47 -12.65
C GLU A 145 -1.51 5.23 -13.97
N GLU A 146 -1.48 4.02 -14.54
CA GLU A 146 -2.33 3.70 -15.69
C GLU A 146 -3.80 3.63 -15.27
N SER A 147 -4.09 3.01 -14.12
CA SER A 147 -5.44 2.79 -13.60
C SER A 147 -5.95 3.90 -12.67
N PHE A 148 -5.05 4.67 -12.03
CA PHE A 148 -5.41 5.65 -11.01
C PHE A 148 -4.81 7.03 -11.29
N LYS A 149 -5.55 8.09 -10.95
CA LYS A 149 -5.01 9.44 -10.77
C LYS A 149 -4.45 9.57 -9.36
N LEU A 150 -3.16 9.87 -9.24
CA LEU A 150 -2.48 10.05 -7.96
C LEU A 150 -2.47 11.53 -7.55
N THR A 151 -2.80 11.83 -6.30
CA THR A 151 -2.81 13.19 -5.75
C THR A 151 -2.28 13.16 -4.31
N ASN A 152 -1.26 13.95 -4.02
CA ASN A 152 -0.74 14.07 -2.64
C ASN A 152 -1.82 14.71 -1.76
N LEU A 153 -1.90 14.29 -0.49
CA LEU A 153 -2.80 14.88 0.49
C LEU A 153 -1.97 15.79 1.43
N PRO A 154 -1.84 17.10 1.14
CA PRO A 154 -0.94 17.97 1.90
C PRO A 154 -1.36 18.15 3.36
N GLU A 155 -2.65 17.96 3.67
CA GLU A 155 -3.20 18.02 5.03
C GLU A 155 -2.83 16.79 5.88
N LYS A 156 -2.28 15.73 5.26
CA LYS A 156 -1.89 14.49 5.92
C LYS A 156 -0.50 14.06 5.45
N GLU A 157 0.52 14.35 6.26
CA GLU A 157 1.91 14.02 5.94
C GLU A 157 2.09 12.54 5.58
N GLY A 158 2.80 12.25 4.47
CA GLY A 158 3.04 10.87 4.03
C GLY A 158 1.88 10.24 3.26
N TRP A 159 0.73 10.92 3.10
CA TRP A 159 -0.44 10.35 2.43
C TRP A 159 -0.57 10.73 0.95
N LEU A 160 -1.05 9.75 0.18
CA LEU A 160 -1.37 9.87 -1.24
C LEU A 160 -2.76 9.31 -1.51
N ARG A 161 -3.59 10.05 -2.23
CA ARG A 161 -4.85 9.55 -2.78
C ARG A 161 -4.64 8.99 -4.19
N ALA A 162 -5.19 7.81 -4.43
CA ALA A 162 -5.33 7.19 -5.75
C ALA A 162 -6.82 7.06 -6.08
N THR A 163 -7.25 7.80 -7.10
CA THR A 163 -8.65 7.78 -7.59
C THR A 163 -8.73 6.96 -8.88
N PRO A 164 -9.59 5.92 -8.97
CA PRO A 164 -9.78 5.15 -10.18
C PRO A 164 -10.11 6.06 -11.38
N LYS A 165 -9.49 5.80 -12.54
CA LYS A 165 -9.85 6.52 -13.78
C LYS A 165 -11.12 5.99 -14.43
N GLN A 166 -11.50 4.75 -14.11
CA GLN A 166 -12.73 4.12 -14.58
C GLN A 166 -13.80 4.17 -13.49
N SER A 167 -15.03 4.49 -13.89
CA SER A 167 -16.17 4.68 -12.98
C SER A 167 -16.73 3.38 -12.40
N ASP A 168 -16.48 2.23 -13.03
CA ASP A 168 -17.04 0.91 -12.63
C ASP A 168 -16.07 0.09 -11.76
N SER A 169 -15.26 0.75 -10.94
CA SER A 169 -14.26 0.07 -10.12
C SER A 169 -14.81 -0.49 -8.80
N GLY A 170 -16.08 -0.20 -8.47
CA GLY A 170 -16.65 -0.46 -7.15
C GLY A 170 -16.05 0.40 -6.02
N MET A 171 -15.08 1.27 -6.33
CA MET A 171 -14.30 2.07 -5.39
C MET A 171 -14.37 3.56 -5.73
N LYS A 172 -14.46 4.43 -4.72
CA LYS A 172 -14.37 5.89 -4.89
C LYS A 172 -12.90 6.33 -4.90
N TYR A 173 -12.12 5.92 -3.92
CA TYR A 173 -10.67 6.16 -3.86
C TYR A 173 -9.98 5.19 -2.90
N LEU A 174 -8.65 5.11 -2.98
CA LEU A 174 -7.83 4.69 -1.85
C LEU A 174 -6.84 5.78 -1.43
N ASP A 175 -6.59 5.86 -0.14
CA ASP A 175 -5.52 6.65 0.44
C ASP A 175 -4.41 5.71 0.92
N ILE A 176 -3.17 5.99 0.57
CA ILE A 176 -1.98 5.20 0.90
C ILE A 176 -1.08 6.06 1.78
N HIS A 177 -0.78 5.57 2.98
CA HIS A 177 0.19 6.16 3.88
C HIS A 177 1.56 5.52 3.65
N LEU A 178 2.56 6.35 3.34
CA LEU A 178 3.94 5.94 3.08
C LEU A 178 4.88 6.51 4.12
N VAL A 179 5.73 5.62 4.65
CA VAL A 179 6.84 5.95 5.55
C VAL A 179 8.08 5.28 4.99
N ASP A 180 9.17 6.04 4.81
CA ASP A 180 10.43 5.53 4.25
C ASP A 180 10.27 4.74 2.94
N SER A 181 9.41 5.22 2.03
CA SER A 181 9.06 4.54 0.77
C SER A 181 8.43 3.15 0.94
N LYS A 182 7.76 2.88 2.07
CA LYS A 182 7.00 1.66 2.31
C LYS A 182 5.55 1.97 2.67
N PRO A 183 4.56 1.27 2.09
CA PRO A 183 3.17 1.43 2.50
C PRO A 183 2.99 0.86 3.91
N VAL A 184 2.48 1.68 4.83
CA VAL A 184 2.21 1.26 6.23
C VAL A 184 0.72 1.16 6.52
N GLU A 185 -0.10 1.95 5.82
CA GLU A 185 -1.55 1.91 5.95
C GLU A 185 -2.23 2.24 4.64
N ILE A 186 -3.39 1.64 4.41
CA ILE A 186 -4.31 1.96 3.34
C ILE A 186 -5.71 2.19 3.90
N LEU A 187 -6.38 3.22 3.38
CA LEU A 187 -7.81 3.43 3.54
C LEU A 187 -8.48 3.29 2.18
N ILE A 188 -9.47 2.41 2.07
CA ILE A 188 -10.27 2.24 0.85
C ILE A 188 -11.67 2.76 1.13
N LEU A 189 -12.15 3.71 0.32
CA LEU A 189 -13.55 4.09 0.31
C LEU A 189 -14.23 3.44 -0.89
N ASP A 190 -15.20 2.56 -0.63
CA ASP A 190 -15.97 1.92 -1.69
C ASP A 190 -17.13 2.79 -2.21
N SER A 191 -17.79 2.32 -3.28
CA SER A 191 -18.94 3.00 -3.88
C SER A 191 -20.17 3.09 -2.96
N PHE A 192 -20.24 2.27 -1.91
CA PHE A 192 -21.29 2.25 -0.90
C PHE A 192 -20.93 3.05 0.37
N ASP A 193 -19.90 3.90 0.29
CA ASP A 193 -19.41 4.73 1.41
C ASP A 193 -18.87 3.92 2.60
N LYS A 194 -18.49 2.65 2.37
CA LYS A 194 -17.80 1.87 3.41
C LYS A 194 -16.31 2.14 3.32
N MET A 195 -15.71 2.47 4.46
CA MET A 195 -14.27 2.64 4.58
C MET A 195 -13.64 1.38 5.17
N THR A 196 -12.62 0.85 4.50
CA THR A 196 -11.80 -0.26 5.02
C THR A 196 -10.40 0.27 5.32
N SER A 197 -9.94 0.12 6.56
CA SER A 197 -8.54 0.37 6.94
C SER A 197 -7.75 -0.93 6.89
N ILE A 198 -6.53 -0.86 6.36
CA ILE A 198 -5.58 -1.98 6.27
C ILE A 198 -4.22 -1.48 6.72
N LYS A 199 -3.72 -2.03 7.81
CA LYS A 199 -2.42 -1.70 8.37
C LYS A 199 -1.45 -2.83 8.10
N PHE A 200 -0.36 -2.52 7.42
CA PHE A 200 0.71 -3.47 7.15
C PHE A 200 1.64 -3.54 8.35
N THR A 201 1.94 -4.75 8.77
CA THR A 201 2.89 -5.04 9.83
C THR A 201 3.96 -5.98 9.29
N SER A 202 5.20 -5.81 9.75
CA SER A 202 6.30 -6.72 9.39
C SER A 202 6.57 -6.87 7.89
N LEU A 203 6.41 -5.81 7.08
CA LEU A 203 6.75 -5.83 5.65
C LEU A 203 8.25 -6.07 5.46
N LYS A 204 8.59 -7.17 4.77
CA LYS A 204 9.95 -7.60 4.47
C LYS A 204 10.07 -7.95 2.99
N GLU A 205 11.12 -7.46 2.34
CA GLU A 205 11.40 -7.80 0.95
C GLU A 205 11.71 -9.29 0.79
N GLY A 206 11.34 -9.84 -0.36
CA GLY A 206 11.50 -11.25 -0.69
C GLY A 206 10.21 -12.07 -0.60
N ASN A 207 10.26 -13.23 -1.25
CA ASN A 207 9.21 -14.25 -1.22
C ASN A 207 9.77 -15.52 -0.56
N PRO A 208 9.60 -15.70 0.76
CA PRO A 208 10.17 -16.85 1.48
C PRO A 208 9.49 -18.18 1.10
N LYS A 209 8.29 -18.14 0.51
CA LYS A 209 7.54 -19.33 0.10
C LYS A 209 7.80 -19.74 -1.36
N GLY A 210 8.57 -18.95 -2.11
CA GLY A 210 8.85 -19.20 -3.52
C GLY A 210 7.59 -19.26 -4.40
N SER A 211 7.68 -19.90 -5.56
CA SER A 211 6.58 -19.90 -6.55
C SER A 211 5.33 -20.69 -6.10
N SER A 212 5.43 -21.56 -5.09
CA SER A 212 4.28 -22.30 -4.57
C SER A 212 3.32 -21.41 -3.76
N ALA A 213 3.74 -20.20 -3.38
CA ALA A 213 2.90 -19.21 -2.72
C ALA A 213 1.68 -18.81 -3.57
N PHE A 214 1.81 -18.84 -4.90
CA PHE A 214 0.81 -18.29 -5.83
C PHE A 214 -0.13 -19.36 -6.38
N LYS A 215 -0.50 -20.31 -5.51
CA LYS A 215 -1.51 -21.35 -5.77
C LYS A 215 -2.40 -21.47 -4.56
N LEU A 216 -3.70 -21.70 -4.78
CA LEU A 216 -4.63 -22.02 -3.69
C LEU A 216 -4.13 -23.26 -2.93
N GLN A 217 -4.13 -23.18 -1.61
CA GLN A 217 -3.69 -24.27 -0.73
C GLN A 217 -4.88 -24.86 0.02
N ASN A 218 -4.79 -26.16 0.33
CA ASN A 218 -5.77 -26.87 1.17
C ASN A 218 -7.22 -26.81 0.65
N ILE A 219 -7.41 -26.90 -0.67
CA ILE A 219 -8.73 -26.86 -1.29
C ILE A 219 -9.40 -28.25 -1.26
N PRO A 220 -10.61 -28.39 -0.67
CA PRO A 220 -11.36 -29.63 -0.68
C PRO A 220 -11.74 -30.09 -2.10
N LYS A 221 -11.93 -31.40 -2.29
CA LYS A 221 -12.31 -31.96 -3.60
C LYS A 221 -13.72 -31.56 -4.04
N ASN A 222 -14.62 -31.33 -3.09
CA ASN A 222 -16.03 -30.98 -3.31
C ASN A 222 -16.27 -29.45 -3.37
N VAL A 223 -15.21 -28.66 -3.57
CA VAL A 223 -15.32 -27.20 -3.68
C VAL A 223 -16.10 -26.84 -4.95
N ASP A 224 -17.05 -25.93 -4.84
CA ASP A 224 -17.70 -25.33 -5.99
C ASP A 224 -16.74 -24.36 -6.71
N ARG A 225 -16.83 -24.27 -8.04
CA ARG A 225 -15.95 -23.45 -8.86
C ARG A 225 -16.75 -22.56 -9.79
N VAL A 226 -16.79 -21.27 -9.45
CA VAL A 226 -17.49 -20.24 -10.23
C VAL A 226 -16.49 -19.46 -11.05
N LYS A 227 -16.74 -19.33 -12.36
CA LYS A 227 -15.96 -18.49 -13.28
C LYS A 227 -16.78 -17.26 -13.64
N LEU A 228 -16.18 -16.08 -13.51
CA LEU A 228 -16.78 -14.80 -13.83
C LEU A 228 -16.04 -14.11 -14.99
#